data_AF-A0A968JAE1-F1
#
_entry.id   AF-A0A968JAE1-F1
#
_cell.length_a   1.000
_cell.length_b   1.000
_cell.length_c   1.000
_cell.angle_alpha   90.00
_cell.angle_beta   90.00
_cell.angle_gamma   90.00
#
_symmetry.space_group_name_H-M   'P 1'
#
loop_
_entity.id
_entity.type
_entity.pdbx_description
1 polymer ?
#
loop_
_entity_poly.entity_id
_entity_poly.type
_entity_poly.pdbx_seq_one_letter_code
_entity_poly.pdbx_strand_id
1 'polypeptide(L)'
;MTAPIKLVHLFAYGGPNIRGPQSGVLLRVRCPTDRSRRIRDALKDGAQFIGLVIAYLDVQATPAEDGYLITASFSTPLPAIGRDLAAYVVEGIRALATGDDEWDKDTPLFALQQQRRQLAHSIPVLQLLAEAHRRALPVLDLPDSVLQLGYGIHGWRYVPSEQPAPSDDDDPPLQPPRIAVPWEQIGRVPLYVVTGEYDRPAMVQQLAHQLDAAAQGYTVHPHASYNTVLHILADPTTRGAVVGLHTADIVQRGVPFDRCTACIITDAAGTPPPEALDATEWVQALGLPMLLTAGAVLLNMDDPRLAALHDYAPPGILSLDRLDSIKPLSPPS
;
A
#
# COMPACT_ATOMS: atom_id res chain seq x y z
N MET A 1 11.04 -16.33 -35.13
CA MET A 1 11.10 -16.41 -33.65
C MET A 1 10.46 -15.16 -33.09
N THR A 2 9.34 -15.27 -32.39
CA THR A 2 8.60 -14.13 -31.84
C THR A 2 9.37 -13.59 -30.63
N ALA A 3 9.63 -12.28 -30.55
CA ALA A 3 10.37 -11.73 -29.42
C ALA A 3 9.70 -12.05 -28.07
N PRO A 4 10.46 -12.37 -27.02
CA PRO A 4 9.90 -12.83 -25.76
C PRO A 4 9.15 -11.71 -25.03
N ILE A 5 8.20 -12.11 -24.17
CA ILE A 5 7.55 -11.21 -23.22
C ILE A 5 8.60 -10.58 -22.28
N LYS A 6 8.60 -9.25 -22.19
CA LYS A 6 9.52 -8.48 -21.35
C LYS A 6 8.78 -7.86 -20.18
N LEU A 7 9.30 -8.07 -18.97
CA LEU A 7 8.79 -7.39 -17.79
C LEU A 7 9.17 -5.91 -17.85
N VAL A 8 8.19 -5.03 -17.69
CA VAL A 8 8.40 -3.59 -17.55
C VAL A 8 8.38 -3.25 -16.07
N HIS A 9 7.22 -3.37 -15.42
CA HIS A 9 7.05 -3.11 -13.98
C HIS A 9 6.32 -4.28 -13.33
N LEU A 10 6.70 -4.58 -12.09
CA LEU A 10 6.03 -5.55 -11.24
C LEU A 10 6.05 -5.06 -9.80
N PHE A 11 4.89 -4.61 -9.32
CA PHE A 11 4.76 -3.92 -8.04
C PHE A 11 3.82 -4.67 -7.11
N ALA A 12 4.16 -4.64 -5.81
CA ALA A 12 3.35 -5.15 -4.72
C ALA A 12 2.94 -3.97 -3.85
N TYR A 13 1.67 -3.60 -3.93
CA TYR A 13 1.09 -2.51 -3.16
C TYR A 13 0.64 -3.00 -1.79
N GLY A 14 1.26 -2.46 -0.75
CA GLY A 14 0.95 -2.83 0.64
C GLY A 14 -0.26 -2.10 1.24
N GLY A 15 -0.78 -1.08 0.55
CA GLY A 15 -1.94 -0.30 0.97
C GLY A 15 -2.62 0.39 -0.22
N PRO A 16 -3.38 1.48 0.03
CA PRO A 16 -3.97 2.28 -1.03
C PRO A 16 -2.92 2.69 -2.07
N ASN A 17 -3.30 2.65 -3.34
CA ASN A 17 -2.41 2.89 -4.48
C ASN A 17 -3.19 3.49 -5.65
N ILE A 18 -2.48 3.85 -6.71
CA ILE A 18 -3.05 4.46 -7.92
C ILE A 18 -4.09 3.57 -8.65
N ARG A 19 -4.17 2.26 -8.34
CA ARG A 19 -5.14 1.33 -8.93
C ARG A 19 -6.36 1.09 -8.04
N GLY A 20 -6.31 1.47 -6.77
CA GLY A 20 -7.44 1.32 -5.86
C GLY A 20 -7.09 1.48 -4.38
N PRO A 21 -8.11 1.47 -3.51
CA PRO A 21 -7.96 1.72 -2.08
C PRO A 21 -7.39 0.52 -1.30
N GLN A 22 -7.22 -0.63 -1.94
CA GLN A 22 -6.78 -1.88 -1.32
C GLN A 22 -5.36 -2.25 -1.76
N SER A 23 -4.67 -3.02 -0.93
CA SER A 23 -3.43 -3.71 -1.32
C SER A 23 -3.66 -4.59 -2.55
N GLY A 24 -2.60 -4.77 -3.34
CA GLY A 24 -2.72 -5.42 -4.63
C GLY A 24 -1.41 -5.53 -5.39
N VAL A 25 -1.53 -5.91 -6.66
CA VAL A 25 -0.41 -6.15 -7.55
C VAL A 25 -0.66 -5.40 -8.85
N LEU A 26 0.42 -4.85 -9.40
CA LEU A 26 0.45 -4.31 -10.76
C LEU A 26 1.55 -5.01 -11.54
N LEU A 27 1.17 -5.60 -12.66
CA LEU A 27 2.05 -6.19 -13.65
C LEU A 27 1.95 -5.40 -14.95
N ARG A 28 3.10 -4.97 -15.48
CA ARG A 28 3.22 -4.39 -16.82
C ARG A 28 4.25 -5.16 -17.61
N VAL A 29 3.86 -5.61 -18.80
CA VAL A 29 4.71 -6.38 -19.71
C VAL A 29 4.60 -5.88 -21.13
N ARG A 30 5.71 -5.88 -21.86
CA ARG A 30 5.71 -5.67 -23.31
C ARG A 30 5.70 -7.02 -24.02
N CYS A 31 4.83 -7.16 -25.01
CA CYS A 31 4.71 -8.36 -25.80
C CYS A 31 4.46 -8.03 -27.28
N PRO A 32 5.03 -8.78 -28.25
CA PRO A 32 4.77 -8.53 -29.67
C PRO A 32 3.33 -8.79 -30.09
N THR A 33 2.60 -9.61 -29.33
CA THR A 33 1.19 -9.94 -29.60
C THR A 33 0.37 -9.70 -28.36
N ASP A 34 -0.93 -9.43 -28.52
CA ASP A 34 -1.84 -9.36 -27.40
C ASP A 34 -1.92 -10.74 -26.69
N ARG A 35 -1.49 -10.77 -25.43
CA ARG A 35 -1.55 -11.94 -24.53
C ARG A 35 -2.41 -11.68 -23.30
N SER A 36 -3.24 -10.64 -23.31
CA SER A 36 -4.08 -10.22 -22.18
C SER A 36 -4.93 -11.37 -21.64
N ARG A 37 -5.65 -12.08 -22.50
CA ARG A 37 -6.46 -13.26 -22.13
C ARG A 37 -5.62 -14.34 -21.47
N ARG A 38 -4.47 -14.67 -22.05
CA ARG A 38 -3.58 -15.71 -21.53
C ARG A 38 -3.01 -15.36 -20.15
N ILE A 39 -2.60 -14.10 -19.96
CA ILE A 39 -2.12 -13.62 -18.65
C ILE A 39 -3.26 -13.67 -17.63
N ARG A 40 -4.47 -13.24 -18.02
CA ARG A 40 -5.65 -13.29 -17.16
C ARG A 40 -5.97 -14.71 -16.70
N ASP A 41 -6.00 -15.67 -17.63
CA ASP A 41 -6.32 -17.07 -17.34
C ASP A 41 -5.22 -17.68 -16.44
N ALA A 42 -3.94 -17.48 -16.77
CA ALA A 42 -2.83 -17.98 -15.97
C ALA A 42 -2.76 -17.40 -14.54
N LEU A 43 -3.09 -16.12 -14.36
CA LEU A 43 -3.17 -15.49 -13.04
C LEU A 43 -4.31 -16.10 -12.21
N LYS A 44 -5.47 -16.38 -12.83
CA LYS A 44 -6.60 -17.03 -12.14
C LYS A 44 -6.26 -18.45 -11.74
N ASP A 45 -5.76 -19.24 -12.68
CA ASP A 45 -5.43 -20.65 -12.45
C ASP A 45 -4.34 -20.78 -11.37
N GLY A 46 -3.28 -19.98 -11.47
CA GLY A 46 -2.21 -19.95 -10.48
C GLY A 46 -2.69 -19.47 -9.09
N ALA A 47 -3.53 -18.44 -9.03
CA ALA A 47 -4.12 -17.99 -7.77
C ALA A 47 -5.00 -19.07 -7.12
N GLN A 48 -5.83 -19.76 -7.91
CA GLN A 48 -6.65 -20.88 -7.44
C GLN A 48 -5.77 -22.03 -6.93
N PHE A 49 -4.70 -22.38 -7.65
CA PHE A 49 -3.78 -23.44 -7.27
C PHE A 49 -3.10 -23.18 -5.92
N ILE A 50 -2.56 -21.98 -5.72
CA ILE A 50 -1.86 -21.62 -4.46
C ILE A 50 -2.83 -21.22 -3.35
N GLY A 51 -4.13 -21.13 -3.63
CA GLY A 51 -5.16 -20.70 -2.69
C GLY A 51 -5.03 -19.22 -2.29
N LEU A 52 -4.62 -18.37 -3.23
CA LEU A 52 -4.54 -16.91 -3.08
C LEU A 52 -5.87 -16.27 -3.49
N VAL A 53 -6.42 -15.44 -2.62
CA VAL A 53 -7.61 -14.63 -2.96
C VAL A 53 -7.16 -13.44 -3.78
N ILE A 54 -7.70 -13.33 -5.00
CA ILE A 54 -7.56 -12.16 -5.87
C ILE A 54 -8.94 -11.59 -6.18
N ALA A 55 -9.05 -10.26 -6.19
CA ALA A 55 -10.27 -9.54 -6.52
C ALA A 55 -10.01 -8.47 -7.58
N TYR A 56 -11.06 -8.04 -8.27
CA TYR A 56 -11.01 -6.98 -9.28
C TYR A 56 -9.90 -7.17 -10.33
N LEU A 57 -9.66 -8.41 -10.77
CA LEU A 57 -8.65 -8.69 -11.79
C LEU A 57 -9.00 -7.99 -13.10
N ASP A 58 -8.25 -6.94 -13.39
CA ASP A 58 -8.29 -6.22 -14.65
C ASP A 58 -7.02 -6.53 -15.45
N VAL A 59 -7.19 -6.74 -16.75
CA VAL A 59 -6.11 -7.02 -17.69
C VAL A 59 -6.44 -6.35 -19.01
N GLN A 60 -5.66 -5.35 -19.36
CA GLN A 60 -5.83 -4.53 -20.56
C GLN A 60 -4.58 -4.61 -21.42
N ALA A 61 -4.77 -4.63 -22.75
CA ALA A 61 -3.69 -4.52 -23.71
C ALA A 61 -3.85 -3.23 -24.50
N THR A 62 -2.81 -2.40 -24.49
CA THR A 62 -2.75 -1.16 -25.27
C THR A 62 -1.65 -1.28 -26.32
N PRO A 63 -1.91 -0.92 -27.59
CA PRO A 63 -0.88 -0.86 -28.62
C PRO A 63 0.30 0.04 -28.21
N ALA A 64 1.52 -0.38 -28.54
CA ALA A 64 2.77 0.34 -28.31
C ALA A 64 3.71 0.14 -29.51
N GLU A 65 4.81 0.91 -29.61
CA GLU A 65 5.71 0.90 -30.79
C GLU A 65 6.15 -0.51 -31.24
N ASP A 66 6.46 -1.40 -30.28
CA ASP A 66 6.94 -2.76 -30.55
C ASP A 66 5.92 -3.86 -30.18
N GLY A 67 4.62 -3.57 -30.30
CA GLY A 67 3.54 -4.53 -30.07
C GLY A 67 2.51 -4.01 -29.08
N TYR A 68 2.42 -4.66 -27.91
CA TYR A 68 1.43 -4.36 -26.88
C TYR A 68 2.09 -4.15 -25.52
N LEU A 69 1.68 -3.10 -24.82
CA LEU A 69 1.84 -2.98 -23.38
C LEU A 69 0.61 -3.62 -22.74
N ILE A 70 0.82 -4.72 -22.02
CA ILE A 70 -0.25 -5.39 -21.27
C ILE A 70 -0.09 -4.99 -19.80
N THR A 71 -1.16 -4.42 -19.24
CA THR A 71 -1.26 -4.06 -17.83
C THR A 71 -2.27 -5.00 -17.17
N ALA A 72 -1.83 -5.70 -16.13
CA ALA A 72 -2.69 -6.51 -15.27
C ALA A 72 -2.63 -5.97 -13.85
N SER A 73 -3.79 -5.82 -13.20
CA SER A 73 -3.87 -5.43 -11.79
C SER A 73 -4.95 -6.21 -11.06
N PHE A 74 -4.71 -6.52 -9.80
CA PHE A 74 -5.69 -7.17 -8.92
C PHE A 74 -5.42 -6.83 -7.46
N SER A 75 -6.47 -6.85 -6.64
CA SER A 75 -6.37 -6.68 -5.19
C SER A 75 -6.16 -8.02 -4.51
N THR A 76 -5.33 -8.04 -3.47
CA THR A 76 -5.09 -9.24 -2.65
C THR A 76 -4.53 -8.86 -1.27
N PRO A 77 -4.92 -9.55 -0.19
CA PRO A 77 -4.34 -9.30 1.13
C PRO A 77 -2.84 -9.67 1.22
N LEU A 78 -2.32 -10.48 0.29
CA LEU A 78 -0.93 -10.95 0.27
C LEU A 78 -0.22 -10.47 -1.01
N PRO A 79 0.03 -9.14 -1.16
CA PRO A 79 0.54 -8.56 -2.41
C PRO A 79 1.92 -9.08 -2.79
N ALA A 80 2.77 -9.46 -1.83
CA ALA A 80 4.07 -10.08 -2.12
C ALA A 80 3.91 -11.44 -2.83
N ILE A 81 3.03 -12.32 -2.33
CA ILE A 81 2.75 -13.61 -2.97
C ILE A 81 2.08 -13.40 -4.34
N GLY A 82 1.15 -12.45 -4.44
CA GLY A 82 0.53 -12.11 -5.72
C GLY A 82 1.55 -11.61 -6.76
N ARG A 83 2.53 -10.81 -6.34
CA ARG A 83 3.63 -10.34 -7.19
C ARG A 83 4.48 -11.51 -7.68
N ASP A 84 4.83 -12.43 -6.78
CA ASP A 84 5.66 -13.58 -7.12
C ASP A 84 4.92 -14.57 -8.02
N LEU A 85 3.61 -14.73 -7.84
CA LEU A 85 2.73 -15.42 -8.78
C LEU A 85 2.74 -14.75 -10.17
N ALA A 86 2.62 -13.42 -10.23
CA ALA A 86 2.65 -12.69 -11.48
C ALA A 86 4.01 -12.82 -12.20
N ALA A 87 5.12 -12.81 -11.45
CA ALA A 87 6.44 -13.11 -12.00
C ALA A 87 6.50 -14.53 -12.58
N TYR A 88 6.04 -15.54 -11.83
CA TYR A 88 5.95 -16.93 -12.30
C TYR A 88 5.16 -17.05 -13.61
N VAL A 89 4.01 -16.38 -13.71
CA VAL A 89 3.19 -16.37 -14.93
C VAL A 89 3.97 -15.80 -16.12
N VAL A 90 4.70 -14.71 -15.94
CA VAL A 90 5.53 -14.10 -17.01
C VAL A 90 6.63 -15.05 -17.45
N GLU A 91 7.35 -15.67 -16.50
CA GLU A 91 8.41 -16.63 -16.80
C GLU A 91 7.86 -17.85 -17.55
N GLY A 92 6.72 -18.41 -17.14
CA GLY A 92 6.10 -19.53 -17.85
C GLY A 92 5.64 -19.18 -19.27
N ILE A 93 5.15 -17.96 -19.48
CA ILE A 93 4.81 -17.46 -20.82
C ILE A 93 6.07 -17.28 -21.68
N ARG A 94 7.18 -16.87 -21.08
CA ARG A 94 8.48 -16.73 -21.75
C ARG A 94 9.06 -18.10 -22.11
N ALA A 95 9.12 -19.03 -21.17
CA ALA A 95 9.61 -20.40 -21.37
C ALA A 95 8.89 -21.11 -22.52
N LEU A 96 7.55 -21.03 -22.57
CA LEU A 96 6.81 -21.60 -23.69
C LEU A 96 7.14 -20.90 -25.03
N ALA A 97 7.36 -19.59 -25.02
CA ALA A 97 7.70 -18.86 -26.23
C ALA A 97 9.10 -19.19 -26.76
N THR A 98 10.02 -19.58 -25.88
CA THR A 98 11.39 -19.99 -26.23
C THR A 98 11.54 -21.51 -26.46
N GLY A 99 10.50 -22.30 -26.17
CA GLY A 99 10.57 -23.76 -26.25
C GLY A 99 11.46 -24.36 -25.15
N ASP A 100 11.46 -23.75 -23.97
CA ASP A 100 12.23 -24.22 -22.82
C ASP A 100 11.48 -25.38 -22.15
N ASP A 101 11.88 -26.60 -22.50
CA ASP A 101 11.34 -27.85 -21.95
C ASP A 101 11.90 -28.17 -20.55
N GLU A 102 12.96 -27.49 -20.11
CA GLU A 102 13.57 -27.66 -18.78
C GLU A 102 12.91 -26.76 -17.72
N TRP A 103 12.02 -25.84 -18.13
CA TRP A 103 11.33 -24.95 -17.21
C TRP A 103 10.42 -25.71 -16.24
N ASP A 104 10.75 -25.61 -14.94
CA ASP A 104 10.00 -26.22 -13.86
C ASP A 104 8.68 -25.47 -13.58
N LYS A 105 7.57 -26.13 -13.89
CA LYS A 105 6.22 -25.58 -13.74
C LYS A 105 5.69 -25.70 -12.31
N ASP A 106 6.15 -26.69 -11.57
CA ASP A 106 5.47 -27.19 -10.37
C ASP A 106 6.13 -26.66 -9.10
N THR A 107 7.46 -26.76 -8.98
CA THR A 107 8.18 -26.38 -7.75
C THR A 107 7.90 -24.94 -7.32
N PRO A 108 7.94 -23.93 -8.21
CA PRO A 108 7.66 -22.55 -7.81
C PRO A 108 6.23 -22.37 -7.27
N LEU A 109 5.24 -23.05 -7.88
CA LEU A 109 3.85 -22.97 -7.41
C LEU A 109 3.65 -23.65 -6.07
N PHE A 110 4.28 -24.81 -5.83
CA PHE A 110 4.25 -25.47 -4.52
C PHE A 110 4.92 -24.63 -3.44
N ALA A 111 6.04 -23.97 -3.74
CA ALA A 111 6.69 -23.05 -2.82
C ALA A 111 5.78 -21.86 -2.45
N LEU A 112 5.11 -21.26 -3.43
CA LEU A 112 4.14 -20.17 -3.19
C LEU A 112 2.94 -20.66 -2.37
N GLN A 113 2.43 -21.86 -2.63
CA GLN A 113 1.34 -22.46 -1.86
C GLN A 113 1.77 -22.68 -0.39
N GLN A 114 2.98 -23.17 -0.16
CA GLN A 114 3.54 -23.37 1.19
C GLN A 114 3.69 -22.03 1.92
N GLN A 115 4.26 -21.02 1.27
CA GLN A 115 4.41 -19.68 1.83
C GLN A 115 3.05 -19.05 2.17
N ARG A 116 2.05 -19.21 1.29
CA ARG A 116 0.67 -18.74 1.53
C ARG A 116 0.03 -19.40 2.75
N ARG A 117 0.29 -20.70 2.97
CA ARG A 117 -0.19 -21.42 4.15
C ARG A 117 0.50 -20.94 5.42
N GLN A 118 1.80 -20.64 5.37
CA GLN A 118 2.55 -20.10 6.51
C GLN A 118 2.07 -18.70 6.92
N LEU A 119 1.66 -17.87 5.96
CA LEU A 119 1.10 -16.54 6.20
C LEU A 119 -0.41 -16.55 6.49
N ALA A 120 -1.05 -17.71 6.55
CA ALA A 120 -2.48 -17.78 6.80
C ALA A 120 -2.79 -17.35 8.25
N HIS A 121 -3.59 -16.30 8.40
CA HIS A 121 -4.05 -15.87 9.71
C HIS A 121 -4.94 -16.93 10.37
N SER A 122 -4.77 -17.10 11.68
CA SER A 122 -5.64 -17.92 12.50
C SER A 122 -7.04 -17.30 12.62
N ILE A 123 -8.04 -18.13 12.98
CA ILE A 123 -9.42 -17.65 13.18
C ILE A 123 -9.50 -16.45 14.16
N PRO A 124 -8.80 -16.45 15.32
CA PRO A 124 -8.80 -15.29 16.21
C PRO A 124 -8.27 -14.02 15.55
N VAL A 125 -7.21 -14.11 14.73
CA VAL A 125 -6.68 -12.96 14.00
C VAL A 125 -7.71 -12.46 12.97
N LEU A 126 -8.36 -13.35 12.24
CA LEU A 126 -9.42 -12.98 11.29
C LEU A 126 -10.60 -12.27 11.98
N GLN A 127 -10.97 -12.70 13.20
CA GLN A 127 -12.00 -12.05 14.00
C GLN A 127 -11.57 -10.65 14.46
N LEU A 128 -10.31 -10.47 14.89
CA LEU A 128 -9.74 -9.16 15.24
C LEU A 128 -9.74 -8.21 14.05
N LEU A 129 -9.29 -8.69 12.89
CA LEU A 129 -9.29 -7.92 11.64
C LEU A 129 -10.70 -7.47 11.24
N ALA A 130 -11.67 -8.38 11.31
CA ALA A 130 -13.07 -8.07 10.98
C ALA A 130 -13.66 -7.01 11.93
N GLU A 131 -13.41 -7.13 13.24
CA GLU A 131 -13.90 -6.18 14.24
C GLU A 131 -13.21 -4.81 14.13
N ALA A 132 -11.89 -4.78 13.88
CA ALA A 132 -11.16 -3.54 13.61
C ALA A 132 -11.71 -2.82 12.37
N HIS A 133 -11.97 -3.56 11.29
CA HIS A 133 -12.57 -3.01 10.07
C HIS A 133 -13.97 -2.43 10.35
N ARG A 134 -14.81 -3.14 11.10
CA ARG A 134 -16.14 -2.66 11.51
C ARG A 134 -16.08 -1.35 12.29
N ARG A 135 -15.02 -1.13 13.07
CA ARG A 135 -14.75 0.10 13.84
C ARG A 135 -13.97 1.16 13.06
N ALA A 136 -13.65 0.92 11.78
CA ALA A 136 -12.80 1.78 10.95
C ALA A 136 -11.42 2.08 11.57
N LEU A 137 -10.91 1.14 12.37
CA LEU A 137 -9.59 1.22 12.97
C LEU A 137 -8.52 0.76 11.97
N PRO A 138 -7.38 1.45 11.90
CA PRO A 138 -6.31 1.01 11.03
C PRO A 138 -5.66 -0.26 11.58
N VAL A 139 -5.08 -1.03 10.66
CA VAL A 139 -4.38 -2.27 10.98
C VAL A 139 -3.02 -2.25 10.30
N LEU A 140 -1.98 -2.68 11.03
CA LEU A 140 -0.66 -2.93 10.48
C LEU A 140 -0.29 -4.39 10.70
N ASP A 141 0.07 -5.08 9.61
CA ASP A 141 0.80 -6.34 9.68
C ASP A 141 2.28 -6.03 9.84
N LEU A 142 2.81 -6.28 11.04
CA LEU A 142 4.22 -6.10 11.36
C LEU A 142 5.02 -7.39 11.07
N PRO A 143 6.36 -7.34 11.07
CA PRO A 143 7.18 -8.54 11.02
C PRO A 143 6.81 -9.56 12.12
N ASP A 144 7.19 -10.81 11.92
CA ASP A 144 6.97 -11.92 12.86
C ASP A 144 5.50 -12.23 13.17
N SER A 145 4.59 -11.90 12.23
CA SER A 145 3.14 -12.12 12.37
C SER A 145 2.51 -11.36 13.54
N VAL A 146 3.13 -10.26 13.97
CA VAL A 146 2.56 -9.36 14.96
C VAL A 146 1.51 -8.48 14.29
N LEU A 147 0.29 -8.51 14.81
CA LEU A 147 -0.79 -7.65 14.35
C LEU A 147 -0.84 -6.41 15.24
N GLN A 148 -0.85 -5.21 14.66
CA GLN A 148 -1.15 -4.00 15.39
C GLN A 148 -2.49 -3.41 14.93
N LEU A 149 -3.37 -3.12 15.90
CA LEU A 149 -4.60 -2.38 15.71
C LEU A 149 -4.37 -0.95 16.20
N GLY A 150 -4.67 0.06 15.40
CA GLY A 150 -4.35 1.46 15.74
C GLY A 150 -2.92 1.88 15.43
N TYR A 151 -2.64 3.17 15.59
CA TYR A 151 -1.33 3.77 15.33
C TYR A 151 -0.75 4.43 16.57
N GLY A 152 0.58 4.43 16.67
CA GLY A 152 1.32 5.19 17.66
C GLY A 152 0.97 4.82 19.10
N ILE A 153 0.84 5.85 19.94
CA ILE A 153 0.34 5.75 21.33
C ILE A 153 -1.06 5.14 21.47
N HIS A 154 -1.84 5.08 20.38
CA HIS A 154 -3.16 4.46 20.32
C HIS A 154 -3.13 3.08 19.64
N GLY A 155 -1.94 2.49 19.51
CA GLY A 155 -1.72 1.15 18.98
C GLY A 155 -1.83 0.07 20.06
N TRP A 156 -2.52 -1.02 19.74
CA TRP A 156 -2.52 -2.25 20.53
C TRP A 156 -1.99 -3.41 19.68
N ARG A 157 -1.06 -4.19 20.24
CA ARG A 157 -0.40 -5.29 19.53
C ARG A 157 -0.91 -6.63 20.01
N TYR A 158 -1.08 -7.54 19.06
CA TYR A 158 -1.41 -8.93 19.26
C TYR A 158 -0.30 -9.82 18.71
N VAL A 159 0.26 -10.67 19.56
CA VAL A 159 1.31 -11.63 19.21
C VAL A 159 0.70 -13.04 19.28
N PRO A 160 0.52 -13.75 18.15
CA PRO A 160 -0.16 -15.05 18.14
C PRO A 160 0.55 -16.13 18.97
N SER A 161 1.89 -16.11 19.05
CA SER A 161 2.70 -17.13 19.75
C SER A 161 2.63 -17.05 21.28
N GLU A 162 2.09 -15.97 21.84
CA GLU A 162 1.90 -15.80 23.28
C GLU A 162 0.63 -16.49 23.80
N GLN A 163 -0.19 -17.07 22.92
CA GLN A 163 -1.32 -17.90 23.34
C GLN A 163 -0.80 -19.27 23.80
N PRO A 164 -1.19 -19.75 25.00
CA PRO A 164 -0.81 -21.08 25.45
C PRO A 164 -1.32 -22.12 24.45
N ALA A 165 -0.43 -23.01 24.03
CA ALA A 165 -0.81 -24.17 23.24
C ALA A 165 -1.88 -24.96 24.01
N PRO A 166 -2.91 -25.50 23.34
CA PRO A 166 -3.80 -26.45 23.97
C PRO A 166 -2.95 -27.63 24.47
N SER A 167 -3.09 -27.98 25.75
CA SER A 167 -2.52 -29.20 26.33
C SER A 167 -3.03 -30.41 25.55
N ASP A 168 -2.15 -31.37 25.25
CA ASP A 168 -2.51 -32.62 24.55
C ASP A 168 -3.53 -33.48 25.33
N ASP A 169 -3.80 -33.16 26.61
CA ASP A 169 -4.71 -33.88 27.51
C ASP A 169 -6.08 -33.19 27.74
N ASP A 170 -6.33 -32.01 27.17
CA ASP A 170 -7.60 -31.30 27.33
C ASP A 170 -8.43 -31.33 26.04
N ASP A 171 -9.70 -31.78 26.15
CA ASP A 171 -10.70 -31.61 25.09
C ASP A 171 -10.61 -30.19 24.53
N PRO A 172 -10.63 -29.99 23.19
CA PRO A 172 -10.50 -28.67 22.61
C PRO A 172 -11.57 -27.77 23.23
N PRO A 173 -11.18 -26.64 23.86
CA PRO A 173 -12.15 -25.79 24.53
C PRO A 173 -13.20 -25.37 23.50
N LEU A 174 -14.48 -25.63 23.83
CA LEU A 174 -15.64 -25.31 23.00
C LEU A 174 -15.73 -23.83 22.61
N GLN A 175 -14.92 -22.96 23.21
CA GLN A 175 -14.79 -21.55 22.87
C GLN A 175 -13.31 -21.15 22.81
N PRO A 176 -12.87 -20.46 21.73
CA PRO A 176 -11.53 -19.89 21.69
C PRO A 176 -11.34 -18.89 22.84
N PRO A 177 -10.11 -18.75 23.38
CA PRO A 177 -9.82 -17.81 24.45
C PRO A 177 -10.27 -16.40 24.04
N ARG A 178 -11.08 -15.76 24.90
CA ARG A 178 -11.55 -14.40 24.67
C ARG A 178 -10.37 -13.44 24.81
N ILE A 179 -9.86 -12.98 23.68
CA ILE A 179 -8.83 -11.93 23.63
C ILE A 179 -9.46 -10.64 24.17
N ALA A 180 -8.99 -10.17 25.33
CA ALA A 180 -9.45 -8.92 25.92
C ALA A 180 -8.77 -7.74 25.21
N VAL A 181 -9.44 -7.20 24.19
CA VAL A 181 -8.94 -6.06 23.41
C VAL A 181 -9.46 -4.75 24.02
N PRO A 182 -8.59 -3.76 24.33
CA PRO A 182 -8.99 -2.48 24.87
C PRO A 182 -9.52 -1.54 23.77
N TRP A 183 -10.62 -1.90 23.11
CA TRP A 183 -11.12 -1.23 21.91
C TRP A 183 -11.27 0.30 22.03
N GLU A 184 -11.62 0.80 23.22
CA GLU A 184 -11.83 2.23 23.46
C GLU A 184 -10.53 3.04 23.51
N GLN A 185 -9.38 2.38 23.64
CA GLN A 185 -8.05 3.03 23.67
C GLN A 185 -7.35 2.99 22.29
N ILE A 186 -7.88 2.17 21.37
CA ILE A 186 -7.30 1.95 20.06
C ILE A 186 -7.78 3.04 19.10
N GLY A 187 -6.86 3.62 18.35
CA GLY A 187 -7.17 4.77 17.51
C GLY A 187 -6.06 5.15 16.55
N ARG A 188 -6.15 6.38 16.06
CA ARG A 188 -5.20 6.98 15.11
C ARG A 188 -4.47 8.11 15.81
N VAL A 189 -3.22 8.33 15.40
CA VAL A 189 -2.51 9.56 15.70
C VAL A 189 -2.67 10.54 14.55
N PRO A 190 -2.56 11.87 14.78
CA PRO A 190 -2.52 12.84 13.71
C PRO A 190 -1.38 12.54 12.73
N LEU A 191 -1.69 12.50 11.43
CA LEU A 191 -0.72 12.24 10.38
C LEU A 191 -0.83 13.32 9.32
N TYR A 192 0.18 14.16 9.20
CA TYR A 192 0.27 15.21 8.18
C TYR A 192 1.21 14.75 7.09
N VAL A 193 0.72 14.71 5.85
CA VAL A 193 1.44 14.14 4.72
C VAL A 193 1.77 15.23 3.72
N VAL A 194 3.04 15.32 3.36
CA VAL A 194 3.53 16.22 2.32
C VAL A 194 4.06 15.40 1.16
N THR A 195 3.60 15.69 -0.05
CA THR A 195 4.12 15.14 -1.30
C THR A 195 4.61 16.27 -2.20
N GLY A 196 5.47 15.93 -3.14
CA GLY A 196 6.13 16.86 -4.07
C GLY A 196 7.61 16.52 -4.14
N GLU A 197 8.34 17.11 -5.07
CA GLU A 197 9.70 16.67 -5.37
C GLU A 197 10.75 17.58 -4.73
N TYR A 198 10.72 18.87 -5.05
CA TYR A 198 11.77 19.81 -4.62
C TYR A 198 11.42 20.52 -3.31
N ASP A 199 10.18 20.98 -3.14
CA ASP A 199 9.82 21.84 -2.00
C ASP A 199 9.34 21.05 -0.79
N ARG A 200 9.08 19.74 -0.95
CA ARG A 200 8.60 18.82 0.09
C ARG A 200 9.39 18.91 1.41
N PRO A 201 10.73 18.88 1.44
CA PRO A 201 11.48 18.89 2.71
C PRO A 201 11.29 20.20 3.48
N ALA A 202 11.31 21.33 2.77
CA ALA A 202 11.11 22.65 3.36
C ALA A 202 9.69 22.79 3.91
N MET A 203 8.69 22.34 3.16
CA MET A 203 7.29 22.36 3.59
C MET A 203 7.04 21.48 4.82
N VAL A 204 7.68 20.30 4.92
CA VAL A 204 7.59 19.45 6.13
C VAL A 204 8.11 20.20 7.36
N GLN A 205 9.24 20.90 7.24
CA GLN A 205 9.81 21.68 8.35
C GLN A 205 8.92 22.87 8.73
N GLN A 206 8.40 23.59 7.73
CA GLN A 206 7.48 24.70 7.96
C GLN A 206 6.21 24.24 8.69
N LEU A 207 5.60 23.17 8.22
CA LEU A 207 4.40 22.60 8.83
C LEU A 207 4.68 22.08 10.25
N ALA A 208 5.81 21.42 10.47
CA ALA A 208 6.22 20.97 11.79
C ALA A 208 6.40 22.14 12.77
N HIS A 209 6.97 23.26 12.32
CA HIS A 209 7.10 24.47 13.12
C HIS A 209 5.74 25.08 13.47
N GLN A 210 4.84 25.21 12.49
CA GLN A 210 3.50 25.76 12.71
C GLN A 210 2.64 24.92 13.66
N LEU A 211 2.78 23.61 13.62
CA LEU A 211 2.09 22.69 14.53
C LEU A 211 2.73 22.62 15.92
N ASP A 212 3.86 23.29 16.15
CA ASP A 212 4.69 23.12 17.34
C ASP A 212 4.98 21.64 17.61
N ALA A 213 5.37 20.92 16.55
CA ALA A 213 5.55 19.47 16.54
C ALA A 213 6.47 18.98 17.67
N ALA A 214 7.52 19.74 17.99
CA ALA A 214 8.45 19.42 19.06
C ALA A 214 7.77 19.43 20.44
N ALA A 215 6.99 20.46 20.76
CA ALA A 215 6.27 20.55 22.03
C ALA A 215 5.17 19.48 22.13
N GLN A 216 4.55 19.11 21.01
CA GLN A 216 3.52 18.08 20.96
C GLN A 216 4.09 16.64 20.93
N GLY A 217 5.41 16.48 20.76
CA GLY A 217 6.06 15.17 20.65
C GLY A 217 5.73 14.44 19.35
N TYR A 218 5.58 15.18 18.24
CA TYR A 218 5.35 14.60 16.92
C TYR A 218 6.68 14.19 16.26
N THR A 219 6.63 13.08 15.54
CA THR A 219 7.76 12.61 14.72
C THR A 219 7.77 13.34 13.38
N VAL A 220 8.87 14.01 13.05
CA VAL A 220 9.02 14.78 11.80
C VAL A 220 10.01 14.07 10.89
N HIS A 221 9.59 13.76 9.65
CA HIS A 221 10.45 13.05 8.69
C HIS A 221 10.28 13.59 7.26
N PRO A 222 11.16 14.47 6.76
CA PRO A 222 11.00 15.14 5.45
C PRO A 222 11.17 14.23 4.23
N HIS A 223 11.78 13.05 4.42
CA HIS A 223 12.16 12.10 3.37
C HIS A 223 11.76 10.67 3.76
N ALA A 224 10.48 10.46 4.08
CA ALA A 224 9.98 9.21 4.59
C ALA A 224 9.75 8.20 3.46
N SER A 225 10.41 7.05 3.56
CA SER A 225 10.08 5.86 2.76
C SER A 225 8.78 5.22 3.26
N TYR A 226 8.20 4.33 2.45
CA TYR A 226 7.04 3.52 2.87
C TYR A 226 7.31 2.79 4.19
N ASN A 227 8.49 2.17 4.32
CA ASN A 227 8.87 1.46 5.55
C ASN A 227 9.07 2.44 6.71
N THR A 228 9.66 3.61 6.47
CA THR A 228 9.84 4.63 7.50
C THR A 228 8.51 5.01 8.13
N VAL A 229 7.48 5.27 7.30
CA VAL A 229 6.15 5.62 7.83
C VAL A 229 5.52 4.46 8.59
N LEU A 230 5.64 3.21 8.09
CA LEU A 230 5.18 2.04 8.85
C LEU A 230 5.83 1.97 10.23
N HIS A 231 7.15 2.19 10.33
CA HIS A 231 7.84 2.18 11.63
C HIS A 231 7.36 3.31 12.54
N ILE A 232 7.16 4.52 12.01
CA ILE A 232 6.63 5.65 12.76
C ILE A 232 5.23 5.33 13.30
N LEU A 233 4.34 4.77 12.48
CA LEU A 233 2.97 4.41 12.87
C LEU A 233 2.92 3.19 13.80
N ALA A 234 3.91 2.30 13.74
CA ALA A 234 4.04 1.16 14.63
C ALA A 234 4.64 1.54 16.00
N ASP A 235 5.42 2.61 16.10
CA ASP A 235 6.09 3.01 17.34
C ASP A 235 5.09 3.45 18.42
N PRO A 236 5.01 2.75 19.57
CA PRO A 236 4.04 3.06 20.64
C PRO A 236 4.27 4.42 21.32
N THR A 237 5.36 5.12 21.00
CA THR A 237 5.67 6.46 21.54
C THR A 237 5.22 7.59 20.62
N THR A 238 4.92 7.31 19.35
CA THR A 238 4.49 8.32 18.37
C THR A 238 3.15 8.92 18.77
N ARG A 239 3.11 10.23 19.03
CA ARG A 239 1.88 10.99 19.34
C ARG A 239 1.21 11.60 18.12
N GLY A 240 1.97 11.76 17.05
CA GLY A 240 1.59 12.34 15.77
C GLY A 240 2.79 12.37 14.84
N ALA A 241 2.58 12.57 13.55
CA ALA A 241 3.68 12.60 12.59
C ALA A 241 3.47 13.63 11.47
N VAL A 242 4.57 14.24 11.03
CA VAL A 242 4.64 15.09 9.83
C VAL A 242 5.65 14.44 8.88
N VAL A 243 5.16 13.89 7.77
CA VAL A 243 5.99 13.06 6.87
C VAL A 243 5.97 13.60 5.44
N GLY A 244 7.16 13.74 4.86
CA GLY A 244 7.33 13.98 3.43
C GLY A 244 7.52 12.65 2.71
N LEU A 245 6.58 12.23 1.87
CA LEU A 245 6.65 10.94 1.17
C LEU A 245 7.47 11.03 -0.11
N HIS A 246 8.30 10.02 -0.35
CA HIS A 246 8.95 9.83 -1.63
C HIS A 246 7.97 9.35 -2.69
N THR A 247 7.89 10.07 -3.81
CA THR A 247 6.94 9.74 -4.88
C THR A 247 7.21 8.39 -5.53
N ALA A 248 8.48 8.02 -5.70
CA ALA A 248 8.87 6.71 -6.22
C ALA A 248 8.31 5.55 -5.35
N ASP A 249 8.37 5.70 -4.03
CA ASP A 249 7.79 4.73 -3.08
C ASP A 249 6.27 4.65 -3.23
N ILE A 250 5.58 5.78 -3.43
CA ILE A 250 4.13 5.78 -3.66
C ILE A 250 3.78 5.02 -4.95
N VAL A 251 4.53 5.26 -6.03
CA VAL A 251 4.32 4.58 -7.32
C VAL A 251 4.56 3.08 -7.22
N GLN A 252 5.58 2.66 -6.44
CA GLN A 252 6.00 1.27 -6.33
C GLN A 252 5.21 0.47 -5.28
N ARG A 253 4.77 1.11 -4.19
CA ARG A 253 4.25 0.43 -2.99
C ARG A 253 2.89 0.95 -2.51
N GLY A 254 2.42 2.05 -3.09
CA GLY A 254 1.27 2.77 -2.57
C GLY A 254 1.64 3.53 -1.29
N VAL A 255 0.65 3.82 -0.46
CA VAL A 255 0.85 4.47 0.84
C VAL A 255 0.66 3.48 2.00
N PRO A 256 1.43 3.64 3.09
CA PRO A 256 1.41 2.73 4.25
C PRO A 256 0.34 3.07 5.30
N PHE A 257 -0.64 3.89 4.94
CA PHE A 257 -1.73 4.32 5.82
C PHE A 257 -3.03 4.40 5.02
N ASP A 258 -4.15 4.31 5.72
CA ASP A 258 -5.50 4.36 5.15
C ASP A 258 -6.20 5.72 5.37
N ARG A 259 -5.66 6.59 6.24
CA ARG A 259 -6.12 7.98 6.42
C ARG A 259 -4.99 8.91 6.87
N CYS A 260 -5.12 10.19 6.53
CA CYS A 260 -4.28 11.27 7.07
C CYS A 260 -5.12 12.47 7.53
N THR A 261 -4.57 13.26 8.45
CA THR A 261 -5.20 14.48 8.99
C THR A 261 -5.23 15.59 7.96
N ALA A 262 -4.11 15.81 7.27
CA ALA A 262 -4.00 16.77 6.18
C ALA A 262 -3.06 16.23 5.10
N CYS A 263 -3.31 16.63 3.86
CA CYS A 263 -2.47 16.38 2.71
C CYS A 263 -2.02 17.72 2.11
N ILE A 264 -0.72 17.85 1.88
CA ILE A 264 -0.08 19.00 1.26
C ILE A 264 0.70 18.51 0.04
N ILE A 265 0.46 19.10 -1.13
CA ILE A 265 1.12 18.75 -2.38
C ILE A 265 1.85 19.99 -2.90
N THR A 266 3.19 19.97 -2.84
CA THR A 266 4.03 21.16 -3.05
C THR A 266 4.33 21.46 -4.51
N ASP A 267 4.64 20.44 -5.30
CA ASP A 267 5.08 20.60 -6.68
C ASP A 267 5.06 19.24 -7.39
N ALA A 268 5.05 19.25 -8.72
CA ALA A 268 5.42 18.10 -9.55
C ALA A 268 6.74 18.39 -10.28
N ALA A 269 7.71 19.01 -9.60
CA ALA A 269 8.97 19.43 -10.21
C ALA A 269 9.91 18.26 -10.49
N GLY A 270 10.82 18.46 -11.46
CA GLY A 270 11.75 17.42 -11.90
C GLY A 270 11.18 16.46 -12.95
N THR A 271 11.81 15.29 -13.05
CA THR A 271 11.46 14.23 -13.98
C THR A 271 10.64 13.15 -13.29
N PRO A 272 9.65 12.53 -13.97
CA PRO A 272 8.96 11.37 -13.43
C PRO A 272 9.94 10.29 -12.97
N PRO A 273 9.72 9.66 -11.80
CA PRO A 273 10.56 8.56 -11.35
C PRO A 273 10.47 7.39 -12.34
N PRO A 274 11.54 6.59 -12.51
CA PRO A 274 11.56 5.49 -13.47
C PRO A 274 10.48 4.43 -13.22
N GLU A 275 9.96 4.34 -11.99
CA GLU A 275 8.87 3.44 -11.62
C GLU A 275 7.51 3.87 -12.21
N ALA A 276 7.34 5.16 -12.55
CA ALA A 276 6.14 5.67 -13.19
C ALA A 276 6.18 5.37 -14.69
N LEU A 277 5.04 4.97 -15.27
CA LEU A 277 4.94 4.74 -16.71
C LEU A 277 5.06 6.05 -17.50
N ASP A 278 4.47 7.11 -16.96
CA ASP A 278 4.43 8.43 -17.58
C ASP A 278 4.23 9.53 -16.52
N ALA A 279 4.22 10.79 -16.97
CA ALA A 279 4.00 11.94 -16.11
C ALA A 279 2.59 11.96 -15.46
N THR A 280 1.60 11.36 -16.10
CA THR A 280 0.23 11.31 -15.56
C THR A 280 0.17 10.39 -14.35
N GLU A 281 0.74 9.19 -14.44
CA GLU A 281 0.84 8.25 -13.32
C GLU A 281 1.65 8.85 -12.16
N TRP A 282 2.71 9.59 -12.48
CA TRP A 282 3.49 10.30 -11.47
C TRP A 282 2.66 11.34 -10.71
N VAL A 283 1.92 12.22 -11.42
CA VAL A 283 1.04 13.20 -10.78
C VAL A 283 -0.08 12.52 -9.99
N GLN A 284 -0.67 11.44 -10.50
CA GLN A 284 -1.66 10.65 -9.77
C GLN A 284 -1.08 10.07 -8.46
N ALA A 285 0.17 9.62 -8.47
CA ALA A 285 0.83 9.14 -7.26
C ALA A 285 1.07 10.26 -6.23
N LEU A 286 1.46 11.47 -6.67
CA LEU A 286 1.53 12.65 -5.79
C LEU A 286 0.17 12.94 -5.13
N GLY A 287 -0.91 12.83 -5.90
CA GLY A 287 -2.28 13.06 -5.43
C GLY A 287 -2.88 11.96 -4.56
N LEU A 288 -2.22 10.80 -4.41
CA LEU A 288 -2.82 9.66 -3.73
C LEU A 288 -3.18 9.94 -2.26
N PRO A 289 -2.34 10.58 -1.42
CA PRO A 289 -2.71 10.90 -0.04
C PRO A 289 -3.90 11.85 0.08
N MET A 290 -4.21 12.64 -0.95
CA MET A 290 -5.37 13.53 -0.98
C MET A 290 -6.69 12.73 -0.92
N LEU A 291 -6.72 11.51 -1.44
CA LEU A 291 -7.91 10.66 -1.39
C LEU A 291 -8.16 10.08 0.01
N LEU A 292 -7.17 10.19 0.89
CA LEU A 292 -7.19 9.62 2.25
C LEU A 292 -7.25 10.70 3.33
N THR A 293 -7.27 11.98 2.94
CA THR A 293 -7.32 13.08 3.91
C THR A 293 -8.74 13.32 4.42
N ALA A 294 -8.86 13.63 5.71
CA ALA A 294 -10.12 13.98 6.33
C ALA A 294 -10.50 15.46 6.15
N GLY A 295 -9.53 16.33 5.84
CA GLY A 295 -9.71 17.77 5.67
C GLY A 295 -9.31 18.25 4.28
N ALA A 296 -9.49 19.55 3.99
CA ALA A 296 -9.14 20.12 2.70
C ALA A 296 -7.66 19.87 2.34
N VAL A 297 -7.40 19.64 1.05
CA VAL A 297 -6.05 19.43 0.51
C VAL A 297 -5.40 20.78 0.28
N LEU A 298 -4.16 20.97 0.71
CA LEU A 298 -3.36 22.13 0.34
C LEU A 298 -2.56 21.82 -0.92
N LEU A 299 -2.84 22.54 -2.00
CA LEU A 299 -2.25 22.30 -3.30
C LEU A 299 -1.55 23.55 -3.82
N ASN A 300 -0.37 23.37 -4.41
CA ASN A 300 0.29 24.45 -5.13
C ASN A 300 -0.45 24.78 -6.42
N MET A 301 -1.25 25.85 -6.39
CA MET A 301 -2.03 26.30 -7.54
C MET A 301 -1.15 26.93 -8.62
N ASP A 302 0.10 27.29 -8.31
CA ASP A 302 1.03 27.90 -9.25
C ASP A 302 1.76 26.85 -10.13
N ASP A 303 1.71 25.56 -9.77
CA ASP A 303 2.24 24.48 -10.62
C ASP A 303 1.15 23.93 -11.55
N PRO A 304 1.17 24.26 -12.86
CA PRO A 304 0.12 23.85 -13.80
C PRO A 304 0.04 22.33 -14.00
N ARG A 305 1.09 21.57 -13.65
CA ARG A 305 1.07 20.10 -13.74
C ARG A 305 0.17 19.48 -12.68
N LEU A 306 -0.03 20.17 -11.57
CA LEU A 306 -0.91 19.72 -10.49
C LEU A 306 -2.38 20.03 -10.77
N ALA A 307 -2.69 20.82 -11.82
CA ALA A 307 -4.07 21.16 -12.18
C ALA A 307 -4.94 19.92 -12.43
N ALA A 308 -4.35 18.83 -12.92
CA ALA A 308 -5.04 17.56 -13.12
C ALA A 308 -5.57 16.94 -11.82
N LEU A 309 -5.04 17.32 -10.65
CA LEU A 309 -5.49 16.83 -9.35
C LEU A 309 -6.74 17.56 -8.83
N HIS A 310 -7.12 18.69 -9.44
CA HIS A 310 -8.20 19.54 -8.93
C HIS A 310 -9.53 18.80 -8.76
N ASP A 311 -9.88 17.99 -9.76
CA ASP A 311 -11.16 17.28 -9.81
C ASP A 311 -11.23 16.09 -8.85
N TYR A 312 -10.09 15.70 -8.25
CA TYR A 312 -9.98 14.51 -7.42
C TYR A 312 -9.97 14.80 -5.92
N ALA A 313 -9.90 16.07 -5.49
CA ALA A 313 -9.82 16.46 -4.08
C ALA A 313 -11.17 16.35 -3.37
N PRO A 314 -11.44 15.28 -2.58
CA PRO A 314 -12.79 15.00 -2.08
C PRO A 314 -13.35 16.07 -1.11
N PRO A 315 -12.55 16.66 -0.19
CA PRO A 315 -12.99 17.72 0.70
C PRO A 315 -12.72 19.14 0.18
N GLY A 316 -12.33 19.29 -1.10
CA GLY A 316 -11.96 20.57 -1.71
C GLY A 316 -10.49 20.95 -1.52
N ILE A 317 -10.09 22.07 -2.14
CA ILE A 317 -8.71 22.53 -2.25
C ILE A 317 -8.55 23.90 -1.62
N LEU A 318 -7.46 24.05 -0.86
CA LEU A 318 -6.94 25.31 -0.38
C LEU A 318 -5.59 25.56 -1.05
N SER A 319 -5.29 26.83 -1.33
CA SER A 319 -3.98 27.22 -1.84
C SER A 319 -2.93 27.11 -0.72
N LEU A 320 -1.68 26.79 -1.08
CA LEU A 320 -0.57 26.59 -0.14
C LEU A 320 -0.28 27.80 0.75
N ASP A 321 -0.58 29.01 0.28
CA ASP A 321 -0.48 30.25 1.06
C ASP A 321 -1.38 30.26 2.30
N ARG A 322 -2.34 29.33 2.39
CA ARG A 322 -3.24 29.15 3.53
C ARG A 322 -2.77 28.08 4.51
N LEU A 323 -1.47 27.81 4.62
CA LEU A 323 -0.92 26.82 5.55
C LEU A 323 -1.42 27.03 7.00
N ASP A 324 -1.61 28.28 7.42
CA ASP A 324 -2.17 28.69 8.72
C ASP A 324 -3.60 28.18 9.00
N SER A 325 -4.29 27.67 7.97
CA SER A 325 -5.62 27.05 8.11
C SER A 325 -5.56 25.61 8.67
N ILE A 326 -4.40 24.96 8.67
CA ILE A 326 -4.20 23.68 9.36
C ILE A 326 -4.21 23.94 10.86
N LYS A 327 -5.27 23.49 11.52
CA LYS A 327 -5.33 23.49 12.99
C LYS A 327 -4.82 22.16 13.53
N PRO A 328 -4.04 22.15 14.61
CA PRO A 328 -3.80 20.91 15.34
C PRO A 328 -5.14 20.33 15.78
N LEU A 329 -5.31 19.02 15.59
CA LEU A 329 -6.45 18.32 16.19
C LEU A 329 -6.37 18.53 17.70
N SER A 330 -7.40 19.15 18.29
CA SER A 330 -7.52 19.21 19.73
C SER A 330 -7.51 17.77 20.26
N PRO A 331 -6.77 17.47 21.34
CA PRO A 331 -6.79 16.14 21.91
C PRO A 331 -8.24 15.77 22.23
N PRO A 332 -8.69 14.53 21.94
CA PRO A 332 -10.01 14.11 22.37
C PRO A 332 -10.09 14.28 23.88
N SER A 333 -11.07 15.08 24.31
CA SER A 333 -11.42 15.33 25.72
C SER A 333 -11.95 14.08 26.40
#